data_AF-A0A0B7K8X2-F1
#
_entry.id   AF-A0A0B7K8X2-F1
#
_cell.length_a   1.000
_cell.length_b   1.000
_cell.length_c   1.000
_cell.angle_alpha   90.00
_cell.angle_beta   90.00
_cell.angle_gamma   90.00
#
_symmetry.space_group_name_H-M   'P 1'
#
loop_
_entity.id
_entity.type
_entity.pdbx_description
1 polymer ?
#
loop_
_entity_poly.entity_id
_entity_poly.type
_entity_poly.pdbx_seq_one_letter_code
_entity_poly.pdbx_strand_id
1 'polypeptide(L)'
;MANATIQQATPASSLTRTWAAGTLAPFTANCKCINAEYALNSDGTVQVNNSCEANGKASNILGTASPADAAYGTKGVFRVQFPDYANDIALVQSNNFSTLFILSRQQQLEDSVIDAWIERAGLLGTNLDKVVKTDQSNCLFT
;
A
#
# COMPACT_ATOMS: atom_id res chain seq x y z
N MET A 1 -2.76 10.28 -11.40
CA MET A 1 -1.57 9.45 -11.13
C MET A 1 -1.29 9.56 -9.63
N ALA A 2 -1.34 8.46 -8.89
CA ALA A 2 -1.01 8.44 -7.47
C ALA A 2 0.49 8.13 -7.34
N ASN A 3 1.27 9.11 -6.86
CA ASN A 3 2.70 8.93 -6.65
C ASN A 3 2.91 8.34 -5.25
N ALA A 4 3.44 7.13 -5.18
CA ALA A 4 3.87 6.47 -3.95
C ALA A 4 5.40 6.31 -4.01
N THR A 5 6.10 6.69 -2.94
CA THR A 5 7.56 6.52 -2.88
C THR A 5 7.92 5.36 -1.97
N ILE A 6 8.59 4.37 -2.54
CA ILE A 6 9.20 3.27 -1.79
C ILE A 6 10.66 3.66 -1.56
N GLN A 7 11.04 3.99 -0.33
CA GLN A 7 12.46 4.14 0.01
C GLN A 7 13.05 2.78 0.37
N GLN A 8 13.95 2.33 -0.51
CA GLN A 8 14.89 1.21 -0.35
C GLN A 8 14.25 -0.17 -0.11
N ALA A 9 13.94 -0.87 -1.20
CA ALA A 9 13.99 -2.32 -1.20
C ALA A 9 15.47 -2.73 -1.16
N THR A 10 15.92 -3.34 -0.08
CA THR A 10 17.24 -4.00 -0.04
C THR A 10 17.32 -5.09 -1.12
N PRO A 11 18.52 -5.45 -1.64
CA PRO A 11 18.69 -6.38 -2.77
C PRO A 11 18.38 -7.87 -2.46
N ALA A 12 17.48 -8.16 -1.53
CA ALA A 12 17.08 -9.51 -1.17
C ALA A 12 15.56 -9.59 -1.00
N SER A 13 14.98 -10.57 -1.69
CA SER A 13 13.62 -11.11 -1.57
C SER A 13 12.46 -10.23 -2.03
N SER A 14 11.58 -10.85 -2.81
CA SER A 14 10.21 -10.37 -3.04
C SER A 14 9.58 -9.96 -1.71
N LEU A 15 8.96 -8.77 -1.68
CA LEU A 15 8.24 -8.27 -0.51
C LEU A 15 6.75 -8.38 -0.81
N THR A 16 6.00 -9.12 -0.01
CA THR A 16 4.53 -9.13 -0.08
C THR A 16 3.97 -8.22 1.02
N ARG A 17 2.99 -7.41 0.67
CA ARG A 17 2.22 -6.61 1.63
C ARG A 17 0.73 -6.77 1.39
N THR A 18 -0.02 -6.91 2.46
CA THR A 18 -1.47 -6.96 2.48
C THR A 18 -2.04 -5.55 2.65
N TRP A 19 -3.13 -5.23 1.96
CA TRP A 19 -3.80 -3.94 2.11
C TRP A 19 -4.78 -4.04 3.27
N ALA A 20 -4.51 -3.38 4.39
CA ALA A 20 -5.39 -3.41 5.56
C ALA A 20 -6.56 -2.44 5.42
N ALA A 21 -6.30 -1.26 4.85
CA ALA A 21 -7.31 -0.24 4.56
C ALA A 21 -6.82 0.70 3.46
N GLY A 22 -7.74 1.46 2.86
CA GLY A 22 -7.39 2.46 1.87
C GLY A 22 -8.59 3.23 1.34
N THR A 23 -8.33 4.25 0.54
CA THR A 23 -9.41 4.92 -0.20
C THR A 23 -10.00 3.96 -1.21
N LEU A 24 -11.33 3.85 -1.27
CA LEU A 24 -11.99 3.05 -2.29
C LEU A 24 -11.64 3.58 -3.69
N ALA A 25 -10.91 2.77 -4.46
CA ALA A 25 -10.60 3.06 -5.85
C ALA A 25 -11.36 2.09 -6.77
N PRO A 26 -11.69 2.50 -8.01
CA PRO A 26 -12.38 1.62 -8.96
C PRO A 26 -11.67 0.28 -9.19
N PHE A 27 -10.33 0.27 -9.15
CA PHE A 27 -9.51 -0.94 -9.33
C PHE A 27 -9.46 -1.86 -8.10
N THR A 28 -9.98 -1.41 -6.95
CA THR A 28 -10.15 -2.23 -5.74
C THR A 28 -11.62 -2.53 -5.43
N ALA A 29 -12.55 -2.06 -6.27
CA ALA A 29 -13.97 -2.27 -6.04
C ALA A 29 -14.33 -3.76 -6.16
N ASN A 30 -15.10 -4.27 -5.20
CA ASN A 30 -15.50 -5.69 -5.12
C ASN A 30 -14.33 -6.69 -5.03
N CYS A 31 -13.14 -6.22 -4.61
CA CYS A 31 -12.01 -7.06 -4.27
C CYS A 31 -11.95 -7.32 -2.77
N LYS A 32 -11.60 -8.54 -2.38
CA LYS A 32 -11.07 -8.85 -1.04
C LYS A 32 -9.67 -9.43 -1.15
N CYS A 33 -9.02 -9.67 -0.01
CA CYS A 33 -7.71 -10.33 0.03
C CYS A 33 -6.63 -9.61 -0.80
N ILE A 34 -6.69 -8.28 -0.81
CA ILE A 34 -5.83 -7.47 -1.66
C ILE A 34 -4.41 -7.53 -1.11
N ASN A 35 -3.45 -7.87 -1.97
CA ASN A 35 -2.02 -7.84 -1.68
C ASN A 35 -1.24 -7.17 -2.81
N ALA A 36 0.00 -6.79 -2.50
CA ALA A 36 0.96 -6.28 -3.45
C ALA A 36 2.31 -6.97 -3.22
N GLU A 37 2.85 -7.55 -4.28
CA GLU A 37 4.18 -8.12 -4.31
C GLU A 37 5.13 -7.18 -5.05
N TYR A 38 6.33 -7.00 -4.48
CA TYR A 38 7.34 -6.09 -5.01
C TYR A 38 8.62 -6.85 -5.29
N ALA A 39 9.17 -6.66 -6.50
CA ALA A 39 10.45 -7.23 -6.90
C ALA A 39 11.36 -6.14 -7.51
N LEU A 40 12.63 -6.11 -7.11
CA LEU A 40 13.61 -5.19 -7.68
C LEU A 40 14.07 -5.70 -9.05
N ASN A 41 13.95 -4.86 -10.08
CA ASN A 41 14.45 -5.15 -11.41
C ASN A 41 15.94 -4.77 -11.52
N SER A 42 16.63 -5.35 -12.50
CA SER A 42 18.06 -5.07 -12.74
C SER A 42 18.35 -3.63 -13.18
N ASP A 43 17.34 -2.92 -13.70
CA ASP A 43 17.43 -1.53 -14.15
C ASP A 43 17.16 -0.51 -13.02
N GLY A 44 16.98 -0.99 -11.78
CA GLY A 44 16.71 -0.14 -10.61
C GLY A 44 15.24 0.27 -10.45
N THR A 45 14.34 -0.19 -11.34
CA THR A 45 12.89 -0.07 -11.14
C THR A 45 12.37 -1.20 -10.24
N VAL A 46 11.13 -1.07 -9.75
CA VAL A 46 10.45 -2.09 -8.94
C VAL A 46 9.24 -2.60 -9.70
N GLN A 47 9.19 -3.90 -9.99
CA GLN A 47 7.95 -4.55 -10.41
C GLN A 47 6.96 -4.57 -9.25
N VAL A 48 5.70 -4.25 -9.54
CA VAL A 48 4.59 -4.29 -8.59
C VAL A 48 3.52 -5.22 -9.14
N ASN A 49 3.22 -6.30 -8.44
CA ASN A 49 2.09 -7.18 -8.75
C ASN A 49 1.00 -6.99 -7.71
N ASN A 50 -0.08 -6.28 -8.05
CA ASN A 50 -1.23 -6.17 -7.16
C ASN A 50 -2.20 -7.29 -7.48
N SER A 51 -2.58 -8.06 -6.47
CA SER A 51 -3.53 -9.18 -6.61
C SER A 51 -4.72 -8.98 -5.68
N CYS A 52 -5.88 -9.50 -6.08
CA CYS A 52 -7.06 -9.57 -5.24
C CYS A 52 -7.91 -10.79 -5.60
N GLU A 53 -8.89 -11.07 -4.74
CA GLU A 53 -9.97 -12.00 -5.02
C GLU A 53 -11.23 -11.24 -5.42
N ALA A 54 -11.71 -11.50 -6.64
CA ALA A 54 -12.93 -10.92 -7.16
C ALA A 54 -13.81 -12.03 -7.75
N ASN A 55 -15.08 -12.08 -7.35
CA ASN A 55 -16.06 -13.07 -7.84
C ASN A 55 -15.57 -14.53 -7.72
N GLY A 56 -14.88 -14.86 -6.62
CA GLY A 56 -14.35 -16.20 -6.36
C GLY A 56 -13.16 -16.60 -7.24
N LYS A 57 -12.49 -15.64 -7.89
CA LYS A 57 -11.30 -15.88 -8.72
C LYS A 57 -10.17 -14.94 -8.32
N ALA A 58 -8.94 -15.39 -8.50
CA ALA A 58 -7.78 -14.53 -8.46
C ALA A 58 -7.81 -13.53 -9.64
N SER A 59 -7.50 -12.28 -9.36
CA SER A 59 -7.27 -11.23 -10.35
C SER A 59 -6.01 -10.48 -9.98
N ASN A 60 -5.16 -10.17 -10.96
CA ASN A 60 -3.95 -9.41 -10.71
C ASN A 60 -3.65 -8.42 -11.83
N ILE A 61 -2.88 -7.39 -11.48
CA ILE A 61 -2.35 -6.41 -12.40
C ILE A 61 -0.87 -6.16 -12.11
N LEU A 62 -0.06 -6.23 -13.15
CA LEU A 62 1.37 -5.92 -13.11
C LEU A 62 1.60 -4.45 -13.45
N GLY A 63 2.51 -3.84 -12.71
CA GLY A 63 3.02 -2.50 -12.96
C GLY A 63 4.52 -2.42 -12.67
N THR A 64 5.09 -1.27 -13.01
CA THR A 64 6.48 -0.94 -12.72
C THR A 64 6.53 0.43 -12.06
N ALA A 65 7.25 0.51 -10.94
CA ALA A 65 7.53 1.75 -10.24
C ALA A 65 8.98 2.17 -10.52
N SER A 66 9.16 3.37 -11.05
CA SER A 66 10.47 3.97 -11.24
C SER A 66 10.78 4.94 -10.09
N PRO A 67 12.07 5.15 -9.75
CA PRO A 67 12.46 6.22 -8.84
C PRO A 67 11.87 7.56 -9.29
N ALA A 68 11.31 8.32 -8.34
CA ALA A 68 10.87 9.68 -8.63
C ALA A 68 12.07 10.58 -8.93
N ASP A 69 11.88 11.60 -9.77
CA ASP A 69 12.90 12.62 -10.05
C ASP A 69 13.38 13.27 -8.73
N ALA A 70 14.67 13.56 -8.63
CA ALA A 70 15.26 14.23 -7.46
C ALA A 70 14.62 15.60 -7.19
N ALA A 71 14.06 16.27 -8.21
CA ALA A 71 13.28 17.50 -8.09
C ALA A 71 12.00 17.33 -7.25
N TYR A 72 11.50 16.10 -7.06
CA TYR A 72 10.45 15.79 -6.07
C TYR A 72 10.97 15.78 -4.61
N GLY A 73 12.24 16.14 -4.38
CA GLY A 73 12.88 16.23 -3.08
C GLY A 73 12.02 16.90 -2.00
N THR A 74 11.94 16.26 -0.81
CA THR A 74 11.23 16.65 0.44
C THR A 74 9.76 17.07 0.39
N LYS A 75 9.18 17.44 -0.77
CA LYS A 75 7.83 18.02 -0.89
C LYS A 75 6.90 17.32 -1.88
N GLY A 76 7.30 16.16 -2.40
CA GLY A 76 6.42 15.23 -3.13
C GLY A 76 6.51 13.80 -2.60
N VAL A 77 7.09 13.62 -1.42
CA VAL A 77 7.45 12.32 -0.85
C VAL A 77 7.46 12.43 0.67
N PHE A 78 6.61 11.70 1.37
CA PHE A 78 6.85 11.46 2.80
C PHE A 78 8.07 10.54 2.93
N ARG A 79 9.15 11.04 3.53
CA ARG A 79 10.18 10.17 4.11
C ARG A 79 9.55 9.47 5.30
N VAL A 80 9.25 8.18 5.14
CA VAL A 80 8.91 7.34 6.28
C VAL A 80 10.21 7.05 7.03
N GLN A 81 10.37 7.67 8.19
CA GLN A 81 11.50 7.48 9.08
C GLN A 81 10.95 7.03 10.42
N PHE A 82 11.34 5.83 10.86
CA PHE A 82 10.84 5.19 12.07
C PHE A 82 11.86 5.35 13.21
N PRO A 83 11.61 6.19 14.22
CA PRO A 83 12.17 5.96 15.54
C PRO A 83 11.27 4.92 16.23
N ASP A 84 11.84 3.75 16.46
CA ASP A 84 11.22 2.55 17.01
C ASP A 84 10.22 1.77 16.15
N TYR A 85 10.36 0.47 16.27
CA TYR A 85 9.83 -0.59 15.43
C TYR A 85 8.30 -0.77 15.54
N ALA A 86 7.53 -0.22 14.59
CA ALA A 86 6.20 -0.72 14.22
C ALA A 86 6.27 -1.35 12.82
N ASN A 87 7.02 -2.44 12.70
CA ASN A 87 7.78 -2.83 11.48
C ASN A 87 7.03 -3.30 10.25
N ASP A 88 5.72 -3.48 10.36
CA ASP A 88 4.99 -4.19 9.33
C ASP A 88 4.02 -3.30 8.57
N ILE A 89 3.80 -2.06 9.04
CA ILE A 89 2.77 -1.17 8.48
C ILE A 89 3.38 0.02 7.72
N ALA A 90 2.88 0.28 6.51
CA ALA A 90 3.26 1.42 5.69
C ALA A 90 2.03 2.25 5.30
N LEU A 91 2.14 3.57 5.41
CA LEU A 91 1.14 4.53 4.95
C LEU A 91 1.56 5.10 3.60
N VAL A 92 0.73 4.91 2.57
CA VAL A 92 1.01 5.34 1.20
C VAL A 92 -0.10 6.28 0.75
N GLN A 93 0.23 7.54 0.44
CA GLN A 93 -0.74 8.55 0.03
C GLN A 93 -0.31 9.24 -1.25
N SER A 94 -1.27 9.60 -2.10
CA SER A 94 -1.01 10.48 -3.24
C SER A 94 -0.81 11.94 -2.76
N ASN A 95 -0.04 12.72 -3.51
CA ASN A 95 0.27 14.12 -3.19
C ASN A 95 -0.97 15.04 -3.08
N ASN A 96 -2.07 14.68 -3.72
CA ASN A 96 -3.36 15.39 -3.65
C ASN A 96 -4.33 14.78 -2.61
N PHE A 97 -3.85 13.83 -1.79
CA PHE A 97 -4.61 13.12 -0.76
C PHE A 97 -5.85 12.37 -1.24
N SER A 98 -6.01 12.19 -2.56
CA SER A 98 -7.16 11.49 -3.14
C SER A 98 -7.04 9.97 -3.02
N THR A 99 -5.84 9.46 -2.76
CA THR A 99 -5.53 8.03 -2.67
C THR A 99 -4.78 7.75 -1.37
N LEU A 100 -5.19 6.72 -0.64
CA LEU A 100 -4.53 6.19 0.55
C LEU A 100 -4.47 4.66 0.46
N PHE A 101 -3.34 4.06 0.86
CA PHE A 101 -3.22 2.66 1.22
C PHE A 101 -2.49 2.52 2.56
N ILE A 102 -3.06 1.73 3.46
CA ILE A 102 -2.42 1.24 4.69
C ILE A 102 -2.02 -0.20 4.40
N LEU A 103 -0.73 -0.43 4.25
CA LEU A 103 -0.16 -1.73 3.88
C LEU A 103 0.41 -2.40 5.12
N SER A 104 0.24 -3.70 5.26
CA SER A 104 0.75 -4.53 6.35
C SER A 104 1.62 -5.67 5.81
N ARG A 105 2.55 -6.21 6.59
CA ARG A 105 3.15 -7.53 6.31
C ARG A 105 2.31 -8.68 6.88
N GLN A 106 1.38 -8.36 7.77
CA GLN A 106 0.46 -9.32 8.37
C GLN A 106 -0.86 -9.30 7.61
N GLN A 107 -1.35 -10.49 7.27
CA GLN A 107 -2.62 -10.65 6.56
C GLN A 107 -3.80 -10.11 7.36
N GLN A 108 -3.77 -10.31 8.68
CA GLN A 108 -4.78 -9.85 9.63
C GLN A 108 -4.11 -8.97 10.66
N LEU A 109 -4.62 -7.73 10.79
CA LEU A 109 -4.25 -6.82 11.85
C LEU A 109 -5.45 -6.66 12.79
N GLU A 110 -5.17 -6.39 14.06
CA GLU A 110 -6.18 -5.98 15.02
C GLU A 110 -6.88 -4.70 14.54
N ASP A 111 -8.20 -4.63 14.67
CA ASP A 111 -9.01 -3.51 14.19
C ASP A 111 -8.55 -2.17 14.76
N SER A 112 -8.19 -2.14 16.05
CA SER A 112 -7.70 -0.94 16.73
C SER A 112 -6.38 -0.43 16.15
N VAL A 113 -5.53 -1.32 15.62
CA VAL A 113 -4.30 -0.93 14.95
C VAL A 113 -4.65 -0.27 13.62
N ILE A 114 -5.54 -0.87 12.84
CA ILE A 114 -5.99 -0.30 11.57
C ILE A 114 -6.62 1.09 11.80
N ASP A 115 -7.48 1.23 12.80
CA ASP A 115 -8.17 2.47 13.14
C ASP A 115 -7.19 3.60 13.52
N ALA A 116 -6.14 3.29 14.30
CA ALA A 116 -5.11 4.26 14.65
C ALA A 116 -4.34 4.77 13.41
N TRP A 117 -4.09 3.91 12.42
CA TRP A 117 -3.44 4.32 11.17
C TRP A 117 -4.38 5.12 10.25
N ILE A 118 -5.68 4.82 10.26
CA ILE A 118 -6.70 5.62 9.57
C ILE A 118 -6.77 7.02 10.19
N GLU A 119 -6.84 7.11 11.52
CA GLU A 119 -6.84 8.40 12.23
C GLU A 119 -5.60 9.23 11.89
N ARG A 120 -4.41 8.60 11.91
CA ARG A 120 -3.16 9.23 11.48
C ARG A 120 -3.24 9.75 10.05
N ALA A 121 -3.83 9.00 9.12
CA ALA A 121 -4.01 9.45 7.74
C ALA A 121 -4.90 10.70 7.65
N GLY A 122 -5.92 10.80 8.51
CA GLY A 122 -6.80 11.96 8.64
C GLY A 122 -6.06 13.21 9.09
N LEU A 123 -5.21 13.07 10.12
CA LEU A 123 -4.32 14.16 10.59
C LEU A 123 -3.36 14.65 9.49
N LEU A 124 -3.02 13.78 8.53
CA LEU A 124 -2.16 14.09 7.38
C LEU A 124 -2.92 14.62 6.16
N GLY A 125 -4.25 14.72 6.22
CA GLY A 125 -5.09 15.34 5.19
C GLY A 125 -5.94 14.40 4.34
N THR A 126 -5.93 13.08 4.60
CA THR A 126 -6.89 12.18 3.93
C THR A 126 -8.32 12.46 4.40
N ASN A 127 -9.27 12.49 3.47
CA ASN A 127 -10.69 12.46 3.80
C ASN A 127 -11.08 11.03 4.25
N LEU A 128 -11.36 10.87 5.55
CA LEU A 128 -11.66 9.57 6.16
C LEU A 128 -12.96 8.94 5.69
N ASP A 129 -13.93 9.74 5.22
CA ASP A 129 -15.20 9.23 4.69
C ASP A 129 -15.02 8.36 3.43
N LYS A 130 -13.84 8.46 2.80
CA LYS A 130 -13.47 7.68 1.61
C LYS A 130 -12.66 6.43 1.93
N VAL A 131 -12.26 6.24 3.19
CA VAL A 131 -11.38 5.15 3.62
C VAL A 131 -12.24 3.97 4.05
N VAL A 132 -11.90 2.80 3.53
CA VAL A 132 -12.56 1.53 3.86
C VAL A 132 -11.52 0.52 4.34
N LYS A 133 -11.88 -0.30 5.31
CA LYS A 133 -11.09 -1.48 5.70
C LYS A 133 -11.25 -2.55 4.62
N THR A 134 -10.16 -3.23 4.30
CA THR A 134 -10.19 -4.33 3.33
C THR A 134 -10.48 -5.64 4.05
N ASP A 135 -11.41 -6.42 3.52
CA ASP A 135 -11.63 -7.79 4.02
C ASP A 135 -10.44 -8.68 3.63
N GLN A 136 -9.71 -9.15 4.63
CA GLN A 136 -8.57 -10.05 4.48
C GLN A 136 -8.87 -11.47 5.00
N SER A 137 -10.14 -11.76 5.29
CA SER A 137 -10.56 -13.04 5.88
C SER A 137 -10.79 -14.09 4.80
N ASN A 138 -10.57 -15.37 5.15
CA ASN A 138 -10.87 -16.52 4.28
C ASN A 138 -10.28 -16.39 2.87
N CYS A 139 -9.02 -15.98 2.75
CA CYS A 139 -8.33 -15.84 1.48
C CYS A 139 -7.93 -17.21 0.92
N LEU A 140 -8.26 -17.44 -0.34
CA LEU A 140 -8.06 -18.67 -1.09
C LEU A 140 -6.91 -18.57 -2.10
N PHE A 141 -6.47 -17.36 -2.45
CA PHE A 141 -5.54 -17.08 -3.55
C PHE A 141 -4.36 -16.17 -3.17
N THR A 142 -4.03 -16.07 -1.89
CA THR A 142 -2.92 -15.27 -1.34
C THR A 142 -1.70 -16.10 -1.00
#